data_AF-A0AA90NBK7-F1
#
_entry.id   AF-A0AA90NBK7-F1
#
_cell.length_a   1.000
_cell.length_b   1.000
_cell.length_c   1.000
_cell.angle_alpha   90.00
_cell.angle_beta   90.00
_cell.angle_gamma   90.00
#
_symmetry.space_group_name_H-M   'P 1'
#
loop_
_entity.id
_entity.type
_entity.pdbx_description
1 polymer ?
#
loop_
_entity_poly.entity_id
_entity_poly.type
_entity_poly.pdbx_seq_one_letter_code
_entity_poly.pdbx_strand_id
1 'polypeptide(L)'
;MTQARIAVIADAAVPGLAGTVVAPSEVTAARFHPDRDAWSLTTAAGETDYDLLVVSGARLPITVPALDPRVSPPATVGPDDADRAYLGMLIDGVPNLVLMGTAERALQLTTLQAWLRWAYAEGATRMLSRTPVTARWIGKGRRTPSRPDRDAIDLSNEHVRDEGVYAGVAILRSGEYEATSPVRLAGHLEPLDGKYHWYGTVDDLEIGAALKKMPRGSVTVSVGGGTDAPALVTDKTVWGTYRLVGVGAPPFPL
;
A
#
# COMPACT_ATOMS: atom_id res chain seq x y z
N MET A 1 12.56 4.62 17.88
CA MET A 1 12.40 5.30 16.58
C MET A 1 12.17 6.78 16.83
N THR A 2 12.79 7.63 16.01
CA THR A 2 12.59 9.10 16.06
C THR A 2 11.17 9.44 15.63
N GLN A 3 10.59 10.50 16.19
CA GLN A 3 9.29 11.00 15.78
C GLN A 3 9.32 11.42 14.30
N ALA A 4 8.30 11.04 13.53
CA ALA A 4 8.22 11.36 12.10
C ALA A 4 8.27 12.88 11.86
N ARG A 5 9.13 13.33 10.93
CA ARG A 5 9.14 14.69 10.40
C ARG A 5 7.97 14.89 9.45
N ILE A 6 7.02 15.72 9.86
CA ILE A 6 5.81 16.02 9.09
C ILE A 6 5.93 17.41 8.48
N ALA A 7 5.67 17.52 7.17
CA ALA A 7 5.36 18.81 6.54
C ALA A 7 3.85 18.94 6.33
N VAL A 8 3.31 20.08 6.70
CA VAL A 8 1.90 20.44 6.53
C VAL A 8 1.81 21.48 5.42
N ILE A 9 1.37 21.06 4.25
CA ILE A 9 1.21 21.91 3.06
C ILE A 9 -0.14 22.62 3.17
N ALA A 10 -0.10 23.85 3.67
CA ALA A 10 -1.28 24.68 3.95
C ALA A 10 -0.87 26.15 4.10
N ASP A 11 -1.78 27.08 3.80
CA ASP A 11 -1.54 28.53 3.98
C ASP A 11 -1.42 28.96 5.44
N ALA A 12 -1.88 28.12 6.37
CA ALA A 12 -1.81 28.35 7.81
C ALA A 12 -1.65 27.04 8.58
N ALA A 13 -1.21 27.16 9.84
CA ALA A 13 -1.11 26.03 10.75
C ALA A 13 -2.46 25.33 10.92
N VAL A 14 -2.41 23.99 10.94
CA VAL A 14 -3.57 23.14 11.19
C VAL A 14 -3.68 22.84 12.68
N PRO A 15 -4.73 23.31 13.38
CA PRO A 15 -4.89 23.01 14.81
C PRO A 15 -4.89 21.51 15.08
N GLY A 16 -4.14 21.07 16.10
CA GLY A 16 -4.05 19.66 16.49
C GLY A 16 -3.10 18.80 15.65
N LEU A 17 -2.41 19.38 14.68
CA LEU A 17 -1.37 18.71 13.89
C LEU A 17 -0.02 19.41 14.09
N ALA A 18 0.95 18.69 14.65
CA ALA A 18 2.32 19.16 14.74
C ALA A 18 3.09 18.86 13.45
N GLY A 19 3.90 19.81 12.99
CA GLY A 19 4.73 19.67 11.79
C GLY A 19 5.24 21.03 11.31
N THR A 20 6.14 21.02 10.33
CA THR A 20 6.57 22.23 9.64
C THR A 20 5.49 22.67 8.67
N VAL A 21 4.91 23.85 8.86
CA VAL A 21 3.95 24.42 7.91
C VAL A 21 4.72 25.00 6.73
N VAL A 22 4.35 24.62 5.51
CA VAL A 22 4.93 25.11 4.27
C VAL A 22 3.79 25.62 3.40
N ALA A 23 3.87 26.88 2.94
CA ALA A 23 2.82 27.42 2.11
C ALA A 23 2.82 26.69 0.74
N PRO A 24 1.66 26.30 0.20
CA PRO A 24 1.59 25.61 -1.09
C PRO A 24 2.27 26.39 -2.22
N SER A 25 2.21 27.73 -2.18
CA SER A 25 2.85 28.62 -3.14
C SER A 25 4.39 28.61 -3.10
N GLU A 26 4.98 28.14 -2.00
CA GLU A 26 6.43 28.02 -1.85
C GLU A 26 6.96 26.70 -2.42
N VAL A 27 6.10 25.69 -2.61
CA VAL A 27 6.51 24.37 -3.08
C VAL A 27 6.57 24.32 -4.60
N THR A 28 7.78 24.17 -5.13
CA THR A 28 8.04 24.05 -6.58
C THR A 28 8.11 22.59 -7.03
N ALA A 29 8.50 21.68 -6.15
CA ALA A 29 8.49 20.24 -6.39
C ALA A 29 8.33 19.47 -5.08
N ALA A 30 7.68 18.32 -5.16
CA ALA A 30 7.62 17.32 -4.10
C ALA A 30 7.95 15.94 -4.71
N ARG A 31 9.03 15.30 -4.25
CA ARG A 31 9.48 14.02 -4.80
C ARG A 31 9.55 12.95 -3.72
N PHE A 32 9.02 11.77 -3.99
CA PHE A 32 9.15 10.63 -3.10
C PHE A 32 10.41 9.80 -3.43
N HIS A 33 11.13 9.39 -2.40
CA HIS A 33 12.36 8.61 -2.45
C HIS A 33 12.14 7.23 -1.83
N PRO A 34 11.98 6.16 -2.63
CA PRO A 34 11.59 4.84 -2.13
C PRO A 34 12.70 4.12 -1.34
N ASP A 35 13.95 4.50 -1.53
CA ASP A 35 15.13 4.01 -0.80
C ASP A 35 15.10 4.38 0.69
N ARG A 36 14.41 5.48 1.03
CA ARG A 36 14.39 6.03 2.39
C ARG A 36 12.98 6.31 2.93
N ASP A 37 11.96 6.00 2.12
CA ASP A 37 10.55 6.30 2.41
C ASP A 37 10.25 7.76 2.78
N ALA A 38 10.98 8.69 2.17
CA ALA A 38 10.87 10.11 2.50
C ALA A 38 10.49 10.95 1.28
N TRP A 39 9.85 12.08 1.55
CA TRP A 39 9.57 13.13 0.59
C TRP A 39 10.63 14.22 0.66
N SER A 40 11.10 14.67 -0.49
CA SER A 40 11.87 15.91 -0.62
C SER A 40 10.98 17.02 -1.15
N LEU A 41 10.89 18.11 -0.40
CA LEU A 41 10.19 19.32 -0.81
C LEU A 41 11.21 20.36 -1.27
N THR A 42 11.05 20.86 -2.49
CA THR A 42 11.87 21.95 -3.04
C THR A 42 11.11 23.26 -2.94
N THR A 43 11.69 24.21 -2.21
CA THR A 43 11.21 25.59 -2.10
C THR A 43 12.30 26.57 -2.54
N ALA A 44 11.98 27.87 -2.58
CA ALA A 44 12.99 28.90 -2.84
C ALA A 44 14.15 28.91 -1.81
N ALA A 45 13.91 28.40 -0.60
CA ALA A 45 14.92 28.28 0.46
C ALA A 45 15.82 27.05 0.29
N GLY A 46 15.49 26.14 -0.62
CA GLY A 46 16.22 24.90 -0.87
C GLY A 46 15.34 23.66 -0.73
N GLU A 47 16.00 22.51 -0.65
CA GLU A 47 15.37 21.19 -0.54
C GLU A 47 15.38 20.70 0.91
N THR A 48 14.27 20.12 1.36
CA THR A 48 14.14 19.61 2.73
C THR A 48 13.33 18.32 2.76
N ASP A 49 13.82 17.33 3.52
CA ASP A 49 13.20 16.02 3.61
C ASP A 49 12.18 15.90 4.74
N TYR A 50 11.13 15.12 4.50
CA TYR A 50 10.04 14.84 5.43
C TYR A 50 9.60 13.38 5.29
N ASP A 51 9.23 12.75 6.41
CA ASP A 51 8.74 11.38 6.42
C ASP A 51 7.28 11.30 5.96
N LEU A 52 6.49 12.36 6.18
CA LEU A 52 5.07 12.44 5.85
C LEU A 52 4.71 13.84 5.35
N LEU A 53 3.97 13.89 4.24
CA LEU A 53 3.30 15.10 3.78
C LEU A 53 1.82 15.07 4.16
N VAL A 54 1.33 16.16 4.74
CA VAL A 54 -0.09 16.40 4.95
C VAL A 54 -0.51 17.56 4.07
N VAL A 55 -1.34 17.30 3.07
CA VAL A 55 -1.82 18.32 2.12
C VAL A 55 -3.22 18.77 2.52
N SER A 56 -3.37 20.06 2.84
CA SER A 56 -4.67 20.60 3.26
C SER A 56 -5.08 21.79 2.40
N GLY A 57 -6.16 21.60 1.63
CA GLY A 57 -6.81 22.68 0.87
C GLY A 57 -6.09 23.13 -0.41
N ALA A 58 -4.93 22.55 -0.74
CA ALA A 58 -4.15 22.94 -1.92
C ALA A 58 -3.85 21.77 -2.85
N ARG A 59 -3.58 22.08 -4.12
CA ARG A 59 -3.08 21.13 -5.11
C ARG A 59 -1.56 21.20 -5.14
N LEU A 60 -0.91 20.05 -5.01
CA LEU A 60 0.54 19.88 -4.94
C LEU A 60 1.02 19.06 -6.14
N PRO A 61 1.97 19.55 -6.96
CA PRO A 61 2.67 18.70 -7.92
C PRO A 61 3.54 17.69 -7.18
N ILE A 62 3.44 16.42 -7.55
CA ILE A 62 4.21 15.35 -6.94
C ILE A 62 4.91 14.49 -7.98
N THR A 63 6.03 13.90 -7.60
CA THR A 63 6.73 12.90 -8.39
C THR A 63 6.95 11.68 -7.52
N VAL A 64 6.27 10.59 -7.86
CA VAL A 64 6.43 9.28 -7.23
C VAL A 64 6.89 8.31 -8.31
N PRO A 65 8.01 7.57 -8.11
CA PRO A 65 8.38 6.52 -9.05
C PRO A 65 7.30 5.43 -9.08
N ALA A 66 7.21 4.63 -10.14
CA ALA A 66 6.30 3.49 -10.17
C ALA A 66 6.72 2.47 -9.10
N LEU A 67 5.95 2.38 -8.01
CA LEU A 67 6.20 1.44 -6.90
C LEU A 67 5.48 0.11 -7.08
N ASP A 68 4.28 0.15 -7.67
CA ASP A 68 3.52 -1.01 -8.13
C ASP A 68 3.22 -0.80 -9.62
N PRO A 69 3.57 -1.74 -10.52
CA PRO A 69 3.28 -1.62 -11.94
C PRO A 69 1.78 -1.51 -12.27
N ARG A 70 0.87 -1.84 -11.32
CA ARG A 70 -0.58 -1.73 -11.47
C ARG A 70 -1.12 -0.34 -11.17
N VAL A 71 -0.38 0.46 -10.41
CA VAL A 71 -0.84 1.74 -9.91
C VAL A 71 0.01 2.85 -10.51
N SER A 72 -0.62 3.67 -11.35
CA SER A 72 0.05 4.84 -11.89
C SER A 72 -0.15 6.02 -10.91
N PRO A 73 0.93 6.51 -10.26
CA PRO A 73 0.79 7.62 -9.33
C PRO A 73 0.38 8.90 -10.08
N PRO A 74 -0.49 9.72 -9.49
CA PRO A 74 -0.90 10.97 -10.12
C PRO A 74 0.26 11.97 -10.13
N ALA A 75 0.31 12.83 -11.15
CA ALA A 75 1.30 13.91 -11.25
C ALA A 75 1.01 15.08 -10.27
N THR A 76 -0.21 15.16 -9.77
CA THR A 76 -0.63 16.16 -8.78
C THR A 76 -1.60 15.53 -7.80
N VAL A 77 -1.61 16.00 -6.56
CA VAL A 77 -2.59 15.61 -5.54
C VAL A 77 -3.25 16.84 -4.94
N GLY A 78 -4.54 16.77 -4.64
CA GLY A 78 -5.25 17.85 -3.98
C GLY A 78 -6.63 17.43 -3.46
N PRO A 79 -7.48 18.39 -3.07
CA PRO A 79 -8.79 18.10 -2.49
C PRO A 79 -9.70 17.24 -3.37
N ASP A 80 -9.63 17.40 -4.69
CA ASP A 80 -10.46 16.63 -5.65
C ASP A 80 -10.09 15.13 -5.69
N ASP A 81 -8.91 14.77 -5.19
CA ASP A 81 -8.47 13.38 -5.09
C ASP A 81 -9.04 12.68 -3.85
N ALA A 82 -9.75 13.38 -2.96
CA ALA A 82 -10.41 12.77 -1.83
C ALA A 82 -11.43 11.68 -2.26
N ASP A 83 -12.10 11.87 -3.39
CA ASP A 83 -13.08 10.91 -3.92
C ASP A 83 -12.49 9.57 -4.35
N ARG A 84 -11.16 9.53 -4.56
CA ARG A 84 -10.40 8.32 -4.92
C ARG A 84 -9.43 7.87 -3.82
N ALA A 85 -9.48 8.51 -2.65
CA ALA A 85 -8.61 8.23 -1.51
C ALA A 85 -9.33 7.39 -0.46
N TYR A 86 -8.63 6.45 0.17
CA TYR A 86 -9.15 5.73 1.32
C TYR A 86 -9.46 6.71 2.47
N LEU A 87 -10.70 6.68 2.99
CA LEU A 87 -11.20 7.64 3.98
C LEU A 87 -11.15 9.11 3.53
N GLY A 88 -11.02 9.37 2.23
CA GLY A 88 -10.81 10.72 1.70
C GLY A 88 -9.43 11.30 2.04
N MET A 89 -8.51 10.46 2.51
CA MET A 89 -7.27 10.88 3.15
C MET A 89 -6.02 10.23 2.56
N LEU A 90 -6.05 8.92 2.26
CA LEU A 90 -4.85 8.20 1.80
C LEU A 90 -5.00 7.81 0.33
N ILE A 91 -4.18 8.41 -0.53
CA ILE A 91 -4.26 8.22 -1.99
C ILE A 91 -3.53 6.92 -2.37
N ASP A 92 -4.15 6.13 -3.23
CA ASP A 92 -3.53 4.90 -3.72
C ASP A 92 -2.29 5.17 -4.56
N GLY A 93 -1.24 4.37 -4.37
CA GLY A 93 0.06 4.53 -5.05
C GLY A 93 0.88 5.77 -4.64
N VAL A 94 0.42 6.58 -3.69
CA VAL A 94 1.16 7.75 -3.19
C VAL A 94 1.54 7.52 -1.72
N PRO A 95 2.79 7.09 -1.44
CA PRO A 95 3.19 6.75 -0.08
C PRO A 95 3.32 7.99 0.79
N ASN A 96 3.05 7.83 2.08
CA ASN A 96 3.33 8.85 3.09
C ASN A 96 2.78 10.24 2.74
N LEU A 97 1.63 10.29 2.09
CA LEU A 97 0.93 11.53 1.76
C LEU A 97 -0.53 11.40 2.18
N VAL A 98 -0.97 12.35 3.00
CA VAL A 98 -2.32 12.37 3.56
C VAL A 98 -3.02 13.67 3.16
N LEU A 99 -4.20 13.53 2.56
CA LEU A 99 -5.12 14.63 2.33
C LEU A 99 -5.87 14.97 3.62
N MET A 100 -6.05 16.26 3.89
CA MET A 100 -6.89 16.76 4.96
C MET A 100 -7.81 17.87 4.47
N GLY A 101 -9.12 17.64 4.58
CA GLY A 101 -10.16 18.60 4.25
C GLY A 101 -10.45 19.57 5.38
N THR A 102 -11.20 20.64 5.11
CA THR A 102 -11.69 21.56 6.15
C THR A 102 -12.89 20.98 6.91
N ALA A 103 -13.72 20.19 6.23
CA ALA A 103 -14.79 19.41 6.85
C ALA A 103 -14.23 18.25 7.70
N GLU A 104 -14.91 17.91 8.79
CA GLU A 104 -14.63 16.71 9.61
C GLU A 104 -13.19 16.63 10.17
N ARG A 105 -12.53 17.78 10.33
CA ARG A 105 -11.12 17.90 10.73
C ARG A 105 -10.75 17.09 11.98
N ALA A 106 -11.60 17.11 13.01
CA ALA A 106 -11.36 16.37 14.25
C ALA A 106 -11.29 14.84 14.02
N LEU A 107 -12.13 14.33 13.12
CA LEU A 107 -12.17 12.91 12.79
C LEU A 107 -10.98 12.51 11.91
N GLN A 108 -10.61 13.36 10.95
CA GLN A 108 -9.38 13.18 10.16
C GLN A 108 -8.13 13.18 11.04
N LEU A 109 -8.01 14.09 12.01
CA LEU A 109 -6.90 14.10 12.97
C LEU A 109 -6.86 12.82 13.80
N THR A 110 -8.01 12.36 14.29
CA THR A 110 -8.10 11.10 15.05
C THR A 110 -7.65 9.91 14.21
N THR A 111 -8.06 9.86 12.94
CA THR A 111 -7.67 8.84 11.97
C THR A 111 -6.17 8.87 11.68
N LEU A 112 -5.61 10.04 11.35
CA LEU A 112 -4.18 10.21 11.10
C LEU A 112 -3.36 9.79 12.33
N GLN A 113 -3.77 10.19 13.53
CA GLN A 113 -3.10 9.79 14.77
C GLN A 113 -3.17 8.27 15.00
N ALA A 114 -4.26 7.59 14.61
CA ALA A 114 -4.33 6.14 14.67
C ALA A 114 -3.31 5.49 13.73
N TRP A 115 -3.21 5.97 12.49
CA TRP A 115 -2.24 5.47 11.51
C TRP A 115 -0.79 5.71 11.96
N LEU A 116 -0.49 6.90 12.48
CA LEU A 116 0.84 7.22 13.02
C LEU A 116 1.21 6.34 14.22
N ARG A 117 0.25 6.04 15.11
CA ARG A 117 0.48 5.12 16.23
C ARG A 117 0.76 3.71 15.76
N TRP A 118 0.05 3.21 14.75
CA TRP A 118 0.31 1.89 14.18
C TRP A 118 1.67 1.83 13.48
N ALA A 119 2.00 2.84 12.68
CA ALA A 119 3.30 2.92 12.01
C ALA A 119 4.46 2.92 13.02
N TYR A 120 4.33 3.70 14.10
CA TYR A 120 5.30 3.68 15.18
C TYR A 120 5.40 2.32 15.87
N ALA A 121 4.27 1.69 16.20
CA ALA A 121 4.25 0.39 16.87
C ALA A 121 4.87 -0.74 16.03
N GLU A 122 4.76 -0.64 14.70
CA GLU A 122 5.22 -1.67 13.76
C GLU A 122 6.59 -1.39 13.15
N GLY A 123 7.24 -0.29 13.52
CA GLY A 123 8.52 0.03 12.91
C GLY A 123 8.41 0.52 11.48
N ALA A 124 7.23 0.92 11.01
CA ALA A 124 6.98 1.21 9.61
C ALA A 124 7.46 2.61 9.22
N THR A 125 8.13 2.70 8.07
CA THR A 125 8.58 3.94 7.43
C THR A 125 7.74 4.31 6.22
N ARG A 126 6.98 3.36 5.65
CA ARG A 126 6.07 3.56 4.52
C ARG A 126 4.63 3.22 4.89
N MET A 127 3.73 4.13 4.58
CA MET A 127 2.29 4.01 4.69
C MET A 127 1.64 4.17 3.30
N LEU A 128 0.84 3.19 2.91
CA LEU A 128 0.09 3.17 1.65
C LEU A 128 -1.33 2.68 1.89
N SER A 129 -2.28 3.08 1.05
CA SER A 129 -3.59 2.43 1.01
C SER A 129 -3.48 1.08 0.31
N ARG A 130 -4.30 0.08 0.69
CA ARG A 130 -4.42 -1.15 -0.09
C ARG A 130 -5.45 -0.96 -1.22
N THR A 131 -5.02 -1.04 -2.47
CA THR A 131 -5.86 -0.84 -3.67
C THR A 131 -7.21 -1.59 -3.63
N PRO A 132 -7.28 -2.90 -3.30
CA PRO A 132 -8.57 -3.59 -3.26
C PRO A 132 -9.53 -3.02 -2.21
N VAL A 133 -8.98 -2.54 -1.09
CA VAL A 133 -9.77 -1.92 -0.02
C VAL A 133 -10.25 -0.53 -0.43
N THR A 134 -9.36 0.27 -1.01
CA THR A 134 -9.69 1.60 -1.55
C THR A 134 -10.79 1.49 -2.61
N ALA A 135 -10.66 0.59 -3.58
CA ALA A 135 -11.66 0.37 -4.63
C ALA A 135 -13.03 -0.05 -4.06
N ARG A 136 -13.05 -1.03 -3.14
CA ARG A 136 -14.29 -1.47 -2.46
C ARG A 136 -14.94 -0.35 -1.67
N TRP A 137 -14.13 0.51 -1.05
CA TRP A 137 -14.59 1.60 -0.23
C TRP A 137 -15.20 2.74 -1.07
N ILE A 138 -14.52 3.12 -2.16
CA ILE A 138 -15.03 4.06 -3.17
C ILE A 138 -16.36 3.56 -3.73
N GLY A 139 -16.45 2.28 -4.11
CA GLY A 139 -17.68 1.68 -4.63
C GLY A 139 -18.87 1.72 -3.65
N LYS A 140 -18.60 1.88 -2.34
CA LYS A 140 -19.63 2.06 -1.30
C LYS A 140 -19.95 3.52 -1.00
N GLY A 141 -19.34 4.49 -1.70
CA GLY A 141 -19.57 5.91 -1.51
C GLY A 141 -19.17 6.44 -0.13
N ARG A 142 -18.37 5.68 0.63
CA ARG A 142 -17.81 6.18 1.89
C ARG A 142 -16.78 7.24 1.51
N ARG A 143 -16.76 8.39 2.20
CA ARG A 143 -15.84 9.53 1.93
C ARG A 143 -15.28 10.12 3.22
N THR A 144 -16.12 10.19 4.24
CA THR A 144 -15.78 10.57 5.61
C THR A 144 -14.95 9.48 6.30
N PRO A 145 -13.88 9.84 7.02
CA PRO A 145 -13.19 8.89 7.87
C PRO A 145 -14.14 8.33 8.93
N SER A 146 -14.22 7.02 9.07
CA SER A 146 -14.79 6.37 10.26
C SER A 146 -13.63 5.92 11.15
N ARG A 147 -13.91 5.06 12.14
CA ARG A 147 -12.83 4.27 12.77
C ARG A 147 -12.01 3.62 11.64
N PRO A 148 -10.70 3.93 11.52
CA PRO A 148 -9.89 3.35 10.46
C PRO A 148 -9.72 1.85 10.69
N ASP A 149 -9.67 1.12 9.59
CA ASP A 149 -9.36 -0.30 9.61
C ASP A 149 -7.84 -0.47 9.45
N ARG A 150 -7.21 -1.23 10.35
CA ARG A 150 -5.78 -1.48 10.27
C ARG A 150 -5.45 -2.24 8.99
N ASP A 151 -6.28 -3.20 8.60
CA ASP A 151 -6.00 -4.05 7.44
C ASP A 151 -6.18 -3.33 6.09
N ALA A 152 -6.73 -2.10 6.11
CA ALA A 152 -6.92 -1.27 4.93
C ALA A 152 -5.67 -0.48 4.51
N ILE A 153 -4.68 -0.39 5.40
CA ILE A 153 -3.42 0.30 5.14
C ILE A 153 -2.27 -0.70 5.10
N ASP A 154 -1.36 -0.51 4.16
CA ASP A 154 -0.09 -1.21 4.11
C ASP A 154 0.94 -0.38 4.88
N LEU A 155 1.47 -0.95 5.96
CA LEU A 155 2.55 -0.36 6.74
C LEU A 155 3.76 -1.27 6.57
N SER A 156 4.86 -0.72 6.08
CA SER A 156 6.09 -1.47 5.84
C SER A 156 7.32 -0.63 6.16
N ASN A 157 8.45 -1.29 6.33
CA ASN A 157 9.77 -0.67 6.32
C ASN A 157 10.66 -1.41 5.32
N GLU A 158 11.88 -0.93 5.12
CA GLU A 158 12.85 -1.55 4.22
C GLU A 158 13.04 -3.04 4.53
N HIS A 159 13.24 -3.40 5.79
CA HIS A 159 13.43 -4.79 6.19
C HIS A 159 12.26 -5.71 5.80
N VAL A 160 11.02 -5.31 6.10
CA VAL A 160 9.80 -6.08 5.75
C VAL A 160 9.61 -6.18 4.23
N ARG A 161 10.12 -5.22 3.45
CA ARG A 161 10.06 -5.27 1.99
C ARG A 161 11.20 -6.11 1.40
N ASP A 162 12.38 -6.04 2.01
CA ASP A 162 13.57 -6.82 1.66
C ASP A 162 13.46 -8.28 2.10
N GLU A 163 12.55 -8.62 3.03
CA GLU A 163 12.11 -9.98 3.33
C GLU A 163 11.43 -10.71 2.12
N GLY A 164 11.53 -10.16 0.90
CA GLY A 164 11.20 -10.87 -0.34
C GLY A 164 9.69 -11.00 -0.57
N VAL A 165 8.91 -10.00 -0.16
CA VAL A 165 7.46 -10.00 -0.34
C VAL A 165 7.09 -9.49 -1.73
N TYR A 166 6.85 -10.39 -2.67
CA TYR A 166 6.27 -10.06 -3.96
C TYR A 166 4.78 -9.67 -3.84
N ALA A 167 4.42 -8.47 -4.30
CA ALA A 167 3.04 -8.00 -4.41
C ALA A 167 2.62 -7.85 -5.88
N GLY A 168 1.61 -8.60 -6.29
CA GLY A 168 1.61 -9.24 -7.59
C GLY A 168 0.27 -9.42 -8.26
N VAL A 169 0.26 -9.57 -9.60
CA VAL A 169 -0.73 -10.39 -10.29
C VAL A 169 -0.03 -11.71 -10.52
N ALA A 170 -0.71 -12.80 -10.24
CA ALA A 170 -0.28 -14.12 -10.64
C ALA A 170 -1.35 -14.79 -11.47
N ILE A 171 -0.90 -15.64 -12.37
CA ILE A 171 -1.75 -16.56 -13.10
C ILE A 171 -1.67 -17.90 -12.39
N LEU A 172 -2.81 -18.38 -11.90
CA LEU A 172 -2.95 -19.68 -11.24
C LEU A 172 -3.63 -20.65 -12.19
N ARG A 173 -2.99 -21.79 -12.46
CA ARG A 173 -3.50 -22.80 -13.40
C ARG A 173 -3.74 -24.14 -12.72
N SER A 174 -4.79 -24.84 -13.13
CA SER A 174 -5.06 -26.22 -12.69
C SER A 174 -5.85 -26.95 -13.76
N GLY A 175 -5.22 -27.94 -14.41
CA GLY A 175 -5.78 -28.56 -15.62
C GLY A 175 -6.05 -27.52 -16.70
N GLU A 176 -7.29 -27.48 -17.20
CA GLU A 176 -7.74 -26.54 -18.24
C GLU A 176 -8.18 -25.17 -17.68
N TYR A 177 -8.09 -24.95 -16.36
CA TYR A 177 -8.55 -23.72 -15.72
C TYR A 177 -7.39 -22.77 -15.46
N GLU A 178 -7.62 -21.49 -15.75
CA GLU A 178 -6.73 -20.38 -15.47
C GLU A 178 -7.48 -19.31 -14.68
N ALA A 179 -6.81 -18.71 -13.69
CA ALA A 179 -7.33 -17.61 -12.90
C ALA A 179 -6.23 -16.55 -12.71
N THR A 180 -6.53 -15.31 -13.08
CA THR A 180 -5.66 -14.16 -12.89
C THR A 180 -6.13 -13.41 -11.65
N SER A 181 -5.33 -13.46 -10.59
CA SER A 181 -5.67 -12.84 -9.31
C SER A 181 -4.47 -12.09 -8.71
N PRO A 182 -4.73 -10.99 -7.97
CA PRO A 182 -3.71 -10.38 -7.15
C PRO A 182 -3.19 -11.34 -6.09
N VAL A 183 -1.88 -11.32 -5.83
CA VAL A 183 -1.21 -12.12 -4.81
C VAL A 183 -0.26 -11.26 -3.97
N ARG A 184 -0.04 -11.69 -2.72
CA ARG A 184 1.10 -11.25 -1.90
C ARG A 184 1.83 -12.49 -1.45
N LEU A 185 3.06 -12.69 -1.94
CA LEU A 185 3.87 -13.88 -1.72
C LEU A 185 5.16 -13.51 -1.01
N ALA A 186 5.59 -14.32 -0.08
CA ALA A 186 6.87 -14.22 0.61
C ALA A 186 7.48 -15.62 0.69
N GLY A 187 8.71 -15.74 1.16
CA GLY A 187 9.28 -17.05 1.45
C GLY A 187 10.52 -16.99 2.31
N HIS A 188 10.99 -18.16 2.70
CA HIS A 188 12.21 -18.34 3.49
C HIS A 188 12.83 -19.70 3.19
N LEU A 189 14.12 -19.86 3.49
CA LEU A 189 14.76 -21.17 3.53
C LEU A 189 14.38 -21.86 4.84
N GLU A 190 13.70 -23.00 4.77
CA GLU A 190 13.31 -23.82 5.92
C GLU A 190 14.51 -24.66 6.39
N PRO A 191 15.06 -24.43 7.59
CA PRO A 191 16.25 -25.14 8.06
C PRO A 191 16.05 -26.64 8.26
N LEU A 192 14.82 -27.08 8.55
CA LEU A 192 14.53 -28.48 8.83
C LEU A 192 14.62 -29.38 7.60
N ASP A 193 14.29 -28.87 6.42
CA ASP A 193 14.33 -29.65 5.18
C ASP A 193 15.26 -29.08 4.10
N GLY A 194 15.86 -27.91 4.34
CA GLY A 194 16.79 -27.25 3.44
C GLY A 194 16.15 -26.71 2.16
N LYS A 195 14.82 -26.62 2.10
CA LYS A 195 14.09 -26.13 0.91
C LYS A 195 13.61 -24.71 1.13
N TYR A 196 13.41 -23.98 0.04
CA TYR A 196 12.75 -22.69 0.10
C TYR A 196 11.24 -22.90 0.20
N HIS A 197 10.62 -22.42 1.28
CA HIS A 197 9.16 -22.46 1.48
C HIS A 197 8.63 -21.06 1.20
N TRP A 198 7.67 -20.97 0.30
CA TRP A 198 7.04 -19.71 -0.06
C TRP A 198 5.54 -19.81 0.18
N TYR A 199 4.95 -18.70 0.59
CA TYR A 199 3.57 -18.64 1.03
C TYR A 199 2.99 -17.26 0.81
N GLY A 200 1.68 -17.13 0.94
CA GLY A 200 1.04 -15.87 0.74
C GLY A 200 -0.47 -15.95 0.70
N THR A 201 -1.06 -14.90 0.14
CA THR A 201 -2.49 -14.79 -0.08
C THR A 201 -2.78 -14.49 -1.53
N VAL A 202 -3.88 -15.02 -2.04
CA VAL A 202 -4.46 -14.70 -3.34
C VAL A 202 -5.85 -14.08 -3.16
N ASP A 203 -6.09 -12.96 -3.82
CA ASP A 203 -7.38 -12.29 -3.78
C ASP A 203 -8.44 -13.11 -4.54
N ASP A 204 -9.64 -13.16 -3.98
CA ASP A 204 -10.80 -13.86 -4.56
C ASP A 204 -11.46 -13.03 -5.68
N LEU A 205 -10.70 -12.81 -6.75
CA LEU A 205 -11.17 -12.20 -7.98
C LEU A 205 -11.65 -13.26 -8.98
N GLU A 206 -10.73 -14.06 -9.51
CA GLU A 206 -11.06 -15.16 -10.42
C GLU A 206 -10.88 -16.53 -9.75
N ILE A 207 -9.94 -16.63 -8.80
CA ILE A 207 -9.52 -17.91 -8.22
C ILE A 207 -10.65 -18.66 -7.51
N GLY A 208 -11.56 -18.01 -6.79
CA GLY A 208 -12.63 -18.71 -6.07
C GLY A 208 -13.62 -19.42 -6.99
N ALA A 209 -13.86 -18.91 -8.19
CA ALA A 209 -14.67 -19.58 -9.20
C ALA A 209 -13.91 -20.77 -9.80
N ALA A 210 -12.60 -20.64 -10.02
CA ALA A 210 -11.74 -21.68 -10.54
C ALA A 210 -11.59 -22.85 -9.53
N LEU A 211 -11.39 -22.56 -8.24
CA LEU A 211 -11.23 -23.56 -7.17
C LEU A 211 -12.41 -24.52 -7.05
N LYS A 212 -13.65 -24.09 -7.34
CA LYS A 212 -14.83 -24.97 -7.36
C LYS A 212 -14.70 -26.12 -8.36
N LYS A 213 -13.83 -25.96 -9.36
CA LYS A 213 -13.58 -26.91 -10.44
C LYS A 213 -12.22 -27.61 -10.30
N MET A 214 -11.45 -27.29 -9.26
CA MET A 214 -10.08 -27.79 -9.05
C MET A 214 -10.05 -28.86 -7.95
N PRO A 215 -9.42 -30.02 -8.21
CA PRO A 215 -9.19 -31.01 -7.16
C PRO A 215 -8.19 -30.50 -6.12
N ARG A 216 -8.63 -30.38 -4.87
CA ARG A 216 -7.78 -30.12 -3.68
C ARG A 216 -6.98 -28.80 -3.69
N GLY A 217 -7.30 -27.85 -4.57
CA GLY A 217 -6.63 -26.56 -4.64
C GLY A 217 -5.20 -26.61 -5.18
N SER A 218 -4.79 -27.71 -5.82
CA SER A 218 -3.47 -27.80 -6.45
C SER A 218 -3.43 -26.94 -7.71
N VAL A 219 -2.41 -26.09 -7.80
CA VAL A 219 -2.22 -25.13 -8.89
C VAL A 219 -0.75 -25.02 -9.30
N THR A 220 -0.47 -24.56 -10.52
CA THR A 220 0.79 -23.92 -10.84
C THR A 220 0.60 -22.41 -10.82
N VAL A 221 1.59 -21.68 -10.33
CA VAL A 221 1.57 -20.24 -10.16
C VAL A 221 2.64 -19.63 -11.04
N SER A 222 2.26 -18.65 -11.85
CA SER A 222 3.16 -17.90 -12.72
C SER A 222 3.05 -16.41 -12.43
N VAL A 223 4.18 -15.73 -12.38
CA VAL A 223 4.28 -14.29 -12.09
C VAL A 223 5.12 -13.64 -13.19
N GLY A 224 4.61 -12.58 -13.80
CA GLY A 224 5.34 -11.78 -14.79
C GLY A 224 5.83 -12.55 -16.03
N GLY A 225 5.25 -13.72 -16.34
CA GLY A 225 5.71 -14.61 -17.41
C GLY A 225 6.97 -15.42 -17.06
N GLY A 226 7.34 -15.47 -15.78
CA GLY A 226 8.43 -16.29 -15.26
C GLY A 226 8.07 -17.78 -15.17
N THR A 227 8.99 -18.55 -14.57
CA THR A 227 8.84 -20.00 -14.42
C THR A 227 7.64 -20.35 -13.52
N ASP A 228 6.83 -21.29 -14.00
CA ASP A 228 5.70 -21.81 -13.23
C ASP A 228 6.19 -22.59 -11.99
N ALA A 229 5.61 -22.28 -10.83
CA ALA A 229 5.91 -22.93 -9.56
C ALA A 229 4.69 -23.70 -9.03
N PRO A 230 4.82 -24.97 -8.62
CA PRO A 230 3.72 -25.73 -8.05
C PRO A 230 3.33 -25.18 -6.67
N ALA A 231 2.03 -25.12 -6.40
CA ALA A 231 1.49 -24.59 -5.17
C ALA A 231 0.16 -25.24 -4.78
N LEU A 232 -0.28 -24.91 -3.57
CA LEU A 232 -1.54 -25.32 -3.00
C LEU A 232 -2.30 -24.09 -2.51
N VAL A 233 -3.50 -23.91 -3.02
CA VAL A 233 -4.48 -22.99 -2.44
C VAL A 233 -5.23 -23.73 -1.34
N THR A 234 -5.19 -23.20 -0.13
CA THR A 234 -5.75 -23.87 1.05
C THR A 234 -7.08 -23.23 1.47
N ASP A 235 -7.14 -22.73 2.71
CA ASP A 235 -8.31 -22.14 3.31
C ASP A 235 -8.56 -20.72 2.80
N LYS A 236 -9.86 -20.39 2.71
CA LYS A 236 -10.30 -19.02 2.57
C LYS A 236 -10.17 -18.34 3.93
N THR A 237 -9.45 -17.23 3.96
CA THR A 237 -9.23 -16.45 5.17
C THR A 237 -10.48 -15.68 5.56
N VAL A 238 -10.51 -15.13 6.78
CA VAL A 238 -11.63 -14.30 7.26
C VAL A 238 -11.80 -13.00 6.47
N TRP A 239 -10.75 -12.57 5.74
CA TRP A 239 -10.75 -11.37 4.90
C TRP A 239 -11.22 -11.65 3.46
N GLY A 240 -11.54 -12.92 3.14
CA GLY A 240 -12.06 -13.31 1.84
C GLY A 240 -10.99 -13.62 0.79
N THR A 241 -9.70 -13.54 1.12
CA THR A 241 -8.59 -14.03 0.31
C THR A 241 -8.39 -15.54 0.54
N TYR A 242 -7.67 -16.24 -0.34
CA TYR A 242 -7.23 -17.61 -0.09
C TYR A 242 -5.77 -17.66 0.31
N ARG A 243 -5.40 -18.57 1.21
CA ARG A 243 -3.99 -18.88 1.46
C ARG A 243 -3.40 -19.67 0.30
N LEU A 244 -2.15 -19.36 -0.02
CA LEU A 244 -1.37 -20.00 -1.08
C LEU A 244 -0.02 -20.40 -0.50
N VAL A 245 0.41 -21.64 -0.72
CA VAL A 245 1.68 -22.18 -0.23
C VAL A 245 2.39 -22.98 -1.32
N GLY A 246 3.71 -22.93 -1.35
CA GLY A 246 4.53 -23.71 -2.25
C GLY A 246 5.93 -23.96 -1.69
N VAL A 247 6.64 -24.91 -2.28
CA VAL A 247 7.98 -25.34 -1.86
C VAL A 247 8.88 -25.43 -3.08
N GLY A 248 10.14 -25.02 -2.92
CA GLY A 248 11.13 -24.93 -3.98
C GLY A 248 11.27 -23.51 -4.51
N ALA A 249 11.79 -23.38 -5.75
CA ALA A 249 11.96 -22.09 -6.38
C ALA A 249 10.61 -21.34 -6.48
N PRO A 250 10.50 -20.12 -5.95
CA PRO A 250 9.26 -19.36 -6.04
C PRO A 250 9.04 -18.84 -7.47
N PRO A 251 7.78 -18.48 -7.82
CA PRO A 251 7.46 -17.92 -9.13
C PRO A 251 7.86 -16.43 -9.26
N PHE A 252 8.35 -15.81 -8.19
CA PHE A 252 8.74 -14.40 -8.12
C PHE A 252 10.26 -14.24 -7.94
N PRO A 253 10.84 -13.09 -8.36
CA PRO A 253 12.26 -12.82 -8.12
C PRO A 253 12.61 -12.87 -6.62
N LEU A 254 13.72 -13.55 -6.31
CA LEU A 254 14.33 -13.63 -4.98
C LEU A 254 15.31 -12.48 -4.77
#